data_AF-A0A3Q2CWT9-F1
#
_entry.id   AF-A0A3Q2CWT9-F1
#
_cell.length_a   1.000
_cell.length_b   1.000
_cell.length_c   1.000
_cell.angle_alpha   90.00
_cell.angle_beta   90.00
_cell.angle_gamma   90.00
#
_symmetry.space_group_name_H-M   'P 1'
#
loop_
_entity.id
_entity.type
_entity.pdbx_description
1 polymer ?
#
loop_
_entity_poly.entity_id
_entity_poly.type
_entity_poly.pdbx_seq_one_letter_code
_entity_poly.pdbx_strand_id
1 'polypeptide(L)'
;LRQGLRGRKLMDEQRVPVFSHEIVPDYLRTKPDPEVEEQEKQLSAEAARIGPDVAQKQIQALNKMCSNLLEKLNNPRDDRDAETGASRLNKPSFNPGDTNALVAAVAFGKGLSKCRPPGKMPSSIKTNIKSASGSMHPYNR
;
A
#
# COMPACT_ATOMS: atom_id res chain seq x y z
N LEU A 1 -78.33 -41.33 1.68
CA LEU A 1 -77.29 -42.38 1.68
C LEU A 1 -76.26 -42.03 0.60
N ARG A 2 -74.98 -42.04 0.97
CA ARG A 2 -73.71 -41.84 0.22
C ARG A 2 -73.82 -41.99 -1.32
N GLN A 3 -73.11 -41.23 -2.16
CA GLN A 3 -71.66 -41.33 -2.42
C GLN A 3 -71.23 -40.21 -3.41
N GLY A 4 -69.99 -39.72 -3.34
CA GLY A 4 -69.28 -39.23 -4.55
C GLY A 4 -68.64 -37.86 -4.50
N LEU A 5 -67.68 -37.60 -3.61
CA LEU A 5 -66.66 -36.56 -3.84
C LEU A 5 -65.28 -37.20 -3.76
N ARG A 6 -64.76 -37.48 -4.95
CA ARG A 6 -63.43 -38.01 -5.23
C ARG A 6 -62.36 -37.11 -4.60
N GLY A 7 -61.47 -37.74 -3.82
CA GLY A 7 -60.05 -37.38 -3.72
C GLY A 7 -59.73 -35.96 -3.27
N ARG A 8 -60.21 -35.53 -2.10
CA ARG A 8 -59.62 -34.37 -1.42
C ARG A 8 -58.27 -34.78 -0.79
N LYS A 9 -57.20 -34.41 -1.50
CA LYS A 9 -55.94 -33.84 -0.97
C LYS A 9 -55.43 -34.45 0.36
N LEU A 10 -54.64 -35.52 0.27
CA LEU A 10 -53.76 -36.00 1.34
C LEU A 10 -52.31 -36.06 0.84
N MET A 11 -51.81 -34.94 0.33
CA MET A 11 -50.40 -34.79 -0.10
C MET A 11 -49.76 -33.54 0.51
N ASP A 12 -50.27 -33.08 1.65
CA ASP A 12 -49.68 -31.98 2.43
C ASP A 12 -49.30 -32.43 3.85
N GLU A 13 -49.44 -33.72 4.20
CA GLU A 13 -49.17 -34.22 5.55
C GLU A 13 -47.72 -34.69 5.75
N GLN A 14 -46.91 -34.62 4.69
CA GLN A 14 -45.47 -34.87 4.74
C GLN A 14 -44.71 -33.97 3.77
N ARG A 15 -45.11 -32.68 3.70
CA ARG A 15 -44.20 -31.66 3.20
C ARG A 15 -43.58 -31.00 4.42
N VAL A 16 -42.25 -31.06 4.51
CA VAL A 16 -41.49 -30.20 5.42
C VAL A 16 -42.02 -28.77 5.20
N PRO A 17 -42.46 -28.05 6.25
CA PRO A 17 -42.81 -26.65 6.11
C PRO A 17 -41.63 -25.96 5.46
N VAL A 18 -41.78 -25.60 4.18
CA VAL A 18 -40.74 -24.82 3.51
C VAL A 18 -40.80 -23.49 4.22
N PHE A 19 -39.71 -23.15 4.93
CA PHE A 19 -39.53 -21.79 5.42
C PHE A 19 -39.51 -20.90 4.17
N SER A 20 -40.63 -20.26 3.88
CA SER A 20 -40.69 -19.24 2.84
C SER A 20 -39.61 -18.21 3.20
N HIS A 21 -38.83 -17.76 2.22
CA HIS A 21 -37.77 -16.76 2.44
C HIS A 21 -38.27 -15.42 3.04
N GLU A 22 -39.59 -15.26 3.14
CA GLU A 22 -40.32 -14.17 3.80
C GLU A 22 -40.41 -14.33 5.33
N ILE A 23 -40.12 -15.52 5.87
CA ILE A 23 -40.30 -15.87 7.30
C ILE A 23 -38.95 -16.22 7.96
N VAL A 24 -37.89 -16.37 7.17
CA VAL A 24 -36.52 -16.52 7.67
C VAL A 24 -36.09 -15.15 8.21
N PRO A 25 -35.69 -15.05 9.49
CA PRO A 25 -35.13 -13.80 10.02
C PRO A 25 -34.00 -13.31 9.11
N ASP A 26 -33.92 -12.00 8.85
CA ASP A 26 -32.91 -11.43 7.92
C ASP A 26 -31.49 -11.92 8.22
N TYR A 27 -31.17 -12.13 9.50
CA TYR A 27 -29.88 -12.66 9.97
C TYR A 27 -29.58 -14.12 9.58
N LEU A 28 -30.57 -14.87 9.12
CA LEU A 28 -30.46 -16.26 8.63
C LEU A 28 -30.69 -16.35 7.13
N ARG A 29 -30.88 -15.22 6.43
CA ARG A 29 -31.07 -15.20 4.99
C ARG A 29 -29.76 -15.55 4.30
N THR A 30 -29.78 -16.67 3.57
CA THR A 30 -28.66 -17.10 2.72
C THR A 30 -28.76 -16.56 1.29
N LYS A 31 -29.88 -15.92 0.95
CA LYS A 31 -30.02 -15.24 -0.35
C LYS A 31 -29.23 -13.93 -0.28
N PRO A 32 -28.30 -13.67 -1.21
CA PRO A 32 -27.59 -12.40 -1.28
C PRO A 32 -28.58 -11.23 -1.48
N ASP A 33 -28.15 -10.04 -1.10
CA ASP A 33 -28.92 -8.82 -1.35
C ASP A 33 -29.16 -8.62 -2.86
N PRO A 34 -30.27 -8.00 -3.27
CA PRO A 34 -30.58 -7.80 -4.70
C PRO A 34 -29.46 -7.13 -5.50
N GLU A 35 -28.74 -6.18 -4.88
CA GLU A 35 -27.60 -5.49 -5.50
C GLU A 35 -26.41 -6.44 -5.73
N VAL A 36 -26.16 -7.37 -4.80
CA VAL A 36 -25.10 -8.38 -4.92
C VAL A 36 -25.43 -9.40 -6.01
N GLU A 37 -26.70 -9.82 -6.10
CA GLU A 37 -27.20 -10.71 -7.16
C GLU A 37 -27.03 -10.06 -8.55
N GLU A 38 -27.33 -8.75 -8.66
CA GLU A 38 -27.11 -8.01 -9.90
C GLU A 38 -25.63 -7.86 -10.24
N GLN A 39 -24.78 -7.56 -9.26
CA GLN A 39 -23.33 -7.45 -9.45
C GLN A 39 -22.71 -8.79 -9.90
N GLU A 40 -23.10 -9.90 -9.28
CA GLU A 40 -22.64 -11.24 -9.67
C GLU A 40 -23.07 -11.56 -11.12
N LYS A 41 -24.31 -11.22 -11.48
CA LYS A 41 -24.82 -11.38 -12.84
C LYS A 41 -24.01 -10.55 -13.85
N GLN A 42 -23.66 -9.32 -13.51
CA GLN A 42 -22.83 -8.46 -14.36
C GLN A 42 -21.41 -9.04 -14.54
N LEU A 43 -20.75 -9.44 -13.45
CA LEU A 43 -19.42 -10.06 -13.49
C LEU A 43 -19.43 -11.38 -14.26
N SER A 44 -20.48 -12.19 -14.11
CA SER A 44 -20.66 -13.44 -14.85
C SER A 44 -20.82 -13.18 -16.35
N ALA A 45 -21.60 -12.17 -16.73
CA ALA A 45 -21.78 -11.76 -18.12
C ALA A 45 -20.50 -11.19 -18.72
N GLU A 46 -19.71 -10.44 -17.93
CA GLU A 46 -18.40 -9.93 -18.34
C GLU A 46 -17.39 -11.07 -18.52
N ALA A 47 -17.30 -12.00 -17.58
CA ALA A 47 -16.41 -13.15 -17.64
C ALA A 47 -16.71 -14.05 -18.85
N ALA A 48 -18.00 -14.23 -19.19
CA ALA A 48 -18.43 -14.99 -20.36
C ALA A 48 -17.96 -14.39 -21.70
N ARG A 49 -17.50 -13.13 -21.73
CA ARG A 49 -16.88 -12.51 -22.93
C ARG A 49 -15.51 -13.08 -23.25
N ILE A 50 -14.84 -13.69 -22.27
CA ILE A 50 -13.51 -14.27 -22.43
C ILE A 50 -13.69 -15.77 -22.69
N GLY A 51 -13.22 -16.23 -23.86
CA GLY A 51 -13.24 -17.66 -24.20
C GLY A 51 -12.37 -18.49 -23.24
N PRO A 52 -12.75 -19.74 -22.94
CA PRO A 52 -12.09 -20.56 -21.92
C PRO A 52 -10.58 -20.76 -22.19
N ASP A 53 -10.18 -20.97 -23.45
CA ASP A 53 -8.77 -21.11 -23.82
C ASP A 53 -7.95 -19.84 -23.55
N VAL A 54 -8.53 -18.67 -23.82
CA VAL A 54 -7.88 -17.37 -23.57
C VAL A 54 -7.79 -17.12 -22.07
N ALA A 55 -8.86 -17.40 -21.32
CA ALA A 55 -8.89 -17.28 -19.87
C ALA A 55 -7.80 -18.16 -19.22
N GLN A 56 -7.68 -19.42 -19.63
CA GLN A 56 -6.65 -20.32 -19.11
C GLN A 56 -5.23 -19.81 -19.39
N LYS A 57 -4.96 -19.31 -20.60
CA LYS A 57 -3.66 -18.71 -20.94
C LYS A 57 -3.36 -17.48 -20.09
N GLN A 58 -4.34 -16.61 -19.88
CA GLN A 58 -4.19 -15.41 -19.05
C GLN A 58 -3.95 -15.78 -17.58
N ILE A 59 -4.70 -16.74 -17.03
CA ILE A 59 -4.50 -17.25 -15.66
C ILE A 59 -3.08 -17.80 -15.49
N GLN A 60 -2.62 -18.64 -16.42
CA GLN A 60 -1.27 -19.20 -16.36
C GLN A 60 -0.19 -18.12 -16.43
N ALA A 61 -0.34 -17.14 -17.33
CA ALA A 61 0.60 -16.03 -17.48
C ALA A 61 0.65 -15.15 -16.22
N LEU A 62 -0.51 -14.80 -15.65
CA LEU A 62 -0.61 -13.99 -14.43
C LEU A 62 -0.03 -14.72 -13.23
N ASN A 63 -0.38 -16.00 -13.04
CA ASN A 63 0.18 -16.80 -11.94
C ASN A 63 1.71 -16.88 -12.04
N LYS A 64 2.26 -17.07 -13.25
CA LYS A 64 3.70 -17.07 -13.46
C LYS A 64 4.34 -15.73 -13.07
N MET A 65 3.72 -14.62 -13.47
CA MET A 65 4.23 -13.28 -13.10
C MET A 65 4.18 -13.05 -11.59
N CYS A 66 3.09 -13.43 -10.92
CA CYS A 66 2.97 -13.34 -9.46
C CYS A 66 4.03 -14.18 -8.75
N SER A 67 4.24 -15.43 -9.18
CA SER A 67 5.28 -16.30 -8.61
C SER A 67 6.69 -15.72 -8.80
N ASN A 68 7.00 -15.22 -10.00
CA ASN A 68 8.29 -14.59 -10.28
C ASN A 68 8.51 -13.33 -9.43
N LEU A 69 7.47 -12.53 -9.21
CA LEU A 69 7.57 -11.33 -8.36
C LEU A 69 7.81 -11.72 -6.90
N LEU A 70 7.08 -12.72 -6.41
CA LEU A 70 7.22 -13.22 -5.05
C LEU A 70 8.62 -13.77 -4.79
N GLU A 71 9.20 -14.50 -5.74
CA GLU A 71 10.58 -15.01 -5.66
C GLU A 71 11.60 -13.87 -5.50
N LYS A 72 11.50 -12.82 -6.32
CA LYS A 72 12.37 -11.63 -6.23
C LYS A 72 12.21 -10.89 -4.90
N LEU A 73 10.98 -10.74 -4.42
CA LEU A 73 10.71 -10.06 -3.15
C LEU A 73 11.21 -10.85 -1.94
N ASN A 74 11.23 -12.19 -2.03
CA ASN A 74 11.70 -13.05 -0.95
C ASN A 74 13.23 -13.20 -0.91
N ASN A 75 13.94 -12.87 -1.99
CA ASN A 75 15.41 -12.94 -2.07
C ASN A 75 16.08 -11.56 -2.29
N PRO A 76 15.84 -10.54 -1.44
CA PRO A 76 16.49 -9.23 -1.58
C PRO A 76 18.02 -9.30 -1.42
N ARG A 77 18.53 -10.42 -0.92
CA ARG A 77 19.96 -10.68 -0.72
C ARG A 77 20.67 -11.13 -1.99
N ASP A 78 20.03 -11.95 -2.83
CA ASP A 78 20.66 -12.44 -4.07
C ASP A 78 20.77 -11.35 -5.13
N ASP A 79 19.76 -10.47 -5.26
CA ASP A 79 19.85 -9.28 -6.13
C ASP A 79 21.00 -8.37 -5.67
N ARG A 80 21.16 -8.20 -4.35
CA ARG A 80 22.23 -7.37 -3.77
C ARG A 80 23.61 -8.00 -3.93
N ASP A 81 23.76 -9.30 -3.72
CA ASP A 81 25.04 -10.01 -3.86
C ASP A 81 25.41 -10.25 -5.35
N ALA A 82 24.45 -10.33 -6.28
CA ALA A 82 24.70 -10.39 -7.72
C ALA A 82 25.22 -9.05 -8.29
N GLU A 83 24.60 -7.92 -7.91
CA GLU A 83 25.13 -6.57 -8.19
C GLU A 83 26.52 -6.38 -7.56
N THR A 84 26.72 -6.85 -6.33
CA THR A 84 28.00 -6.77 -5.63
C THR A 84 29.06 -7.67 -6.28
N GLY A 85 28.68 -8.84 -6.81
CA GLY A 85 29.55 -9.78 -7.52
C GLY A 85 30.02 -9.26 -8.88
N ALA A 86 29.13 -8.62 -9.63
CA ALA A 86 29.48 -7.93 -10.88
C ALA A 86 30.31 -6.66 -10.64
N SER A 87 30.05 -5.94 -9.54
CA SER A 87 30.82 -4.75 -9.13
C SER A 87 32.29 -5.06 -8.84
N ARG A 88 32.62 -6.28 -8.36
CA ARG A 88 34.01 -6.72 -8.13
C ARG A 88 34.85 -6.83 -9.41
N LEU A 89 34.24 -6.89 -10.59
CA LEU A 89 34.93 -7.03 -11.88
C LEU A 89 35.11 -5.69 -12.62
N ASN A 90 34.47 -4.61 -12.19
CA ASN A 90 34.58 -3.30 -12.82
C ASN A 90 35.42 -2.33 -11.97
N LYS A 91 36.03 -1.34 -12.62
CA LYS A 91 36.98 -0.39 -12.07
C LYS A 91 36.50 0.13 -10.70
N PRO A 92 37.41 0.33 -9.72
CA PRO A 92 37.04 0.83 -8.41
C PRO A 92 36.16 2.08 -8.56
N SER A 93 34.99 2.08 -7.94
CA SER A 93 34.08 3.24 -7.93
C SER A 93 34.63 4.42 -7.12
N PHE A 94 35.79 4.24 -6.49
CA PHE A 94 36.50 5.26 -5.75
C PHE A 94 37.74 5.73 -6.52
N ASN A 95 38.03 7.03 -6.40
CA ASN A 95 39.26 7.61 -6.88
C ASN A 95 40.24 7.75 -5.70
N PRO A 96 41.43 7.12 -5.76
CA PRO A 96 42.43 7.25 -4.70
C PRO A 96 42.95 8.69 -4.57
N GLY A 97 42.94 9.48 -5.65
CA GLY A 97 43.30 10.90 -5.62
C GLY A 97 42.33 11.72 -4.76
N ASP A 98 41.02 11.51 -4.95
CA ASP A 98 39.99 12.20 -4.17
C ASP A 98 40.01 11.76 -2.72
N THR A 99 40.26 10.48 -2.46
CA THR A 99 40.42 9.94 -1.11
C THR A 99 41.58 10.62 -0.39
N ASN A 100 42.74 10.73 -1.04
CA ASN A 100 43.90 11.42 -0.49
C ASN A 100 43.66 12.92 -0.27
N ALA A 101 42.93 13.57 -1.18
CA ALA A 101 42.55 14.98 -1.03
C ALA A 101 41.64 15.20 0.19
N LEU A 102 40.64 14.34 0.38
CA LEU A 102 39.77 14.35 1.55
C LEU A 102 40.55 14.12 2.84
N VAL A 103 41.42 13.10 2.89
CA VAL A 103 42.26 12.82 4.06
C VAL A 103 43.16 14.03 4.37
N ALA A 104 43.78 14.65 3.37
CA ALA A 104 44.62 15.83 3.57
C ALA A 104 43.82 17.06 4.02
N ALA A 105 42.59 17.23 3.53
CA ALA A 105 41.68 18.29 3.98
C ALA A 105 41.25 18.08 5.44
N VAL A 106 40.96 16.85 5.86
CA VAL A 106 40.52 16.54 7.23
C VAL A 106 41.68 16.57 8.22
N ALA A 107 42.80 15.92 7.90
CA ALA A 107 43.94 15.81 8.81
C ALA A 107 44.76 17.11 8.89
N PHE A 108 44.86 17.84 7.78
CA PHE A 108 45.76 18.99 7.68
C PHE A 108 45.08 20.28 7.20
N GLY A 109 43.77 20.28 6.94
CA GLY A 109 43.05 21.46 6.46
C GLY A 109 43.38 21.86 5.02
N LYS A 110 44.06 21.00 4.25
CA LYS A 110 44.53 21.32 2.90
C LYS A 110 43.35 21.57 1.96
N GLY A 111 43.31 22.74 1.30
CA GLY A 111 42.24 23.10 0.37
C GLY A 111 41.00 23.73 0.99
N LEU A 112 40.95 23.88 2.32
CA LEU A 112 39.91 24.64 3.01
C LEU A 112 40.33 26.12 3.14
N SER A 113 39.39 27.05 2.93
CA SER A 113 39.66 28.47 3.17
C SER A 113 39.95 28.68 4.66
N LYS A 114 41.05 29.38 4.97
CA LYS A 114 41.35 29.78 6.35
C LYS A 114 40.27 30.77 6.77
N CYS A 115 39.22 30.29 7.43
CA CYS A 115 38.26 31.15 8.11
C CYS A 115 39.03 31.94 9.18
N ARG A 116 39.45 33.16 8.84
CA ARG A 116 40.02 34.10 9.79
C ARG A 116 38.89 34.44 10.78
N PRO A 117 39.06 34.24 12.10
CA PRO A 117 38.04 34.65 13.05
C PRO A 117 37.86 36.17 12.99
N PRO A 118 36.63 36.71 13.01
CA PRO A 118 36.37 38.14 13.01
C PRO A 118 36.75 38.71 14.39
N GLY A 119 37.93 39.32 14.47
CA GLY A 119 38.50 39.80 15.73
C GLY A 119 38.66 41.31 15.77
N LYS A 120 37.72 41.96 16.46
CA LYS A 120 37.83 43.25 17.20
C LYS A 120 37.75 44.55 16.38
N MET A 121 36.54 45.10 16.25
CA MET A 121 36.32 46.54 16.13
C MET A 121 35.80 47.05 17.49
N PRO A 122 36.39 48.11 18.08
CA PRO A 122 35.99 48.61 19.40
C PRO A 122 34.57 49.17 19.36
N SER A 123 33.70 48.64 20.22
CA SER A 123 32.32 49.09 20.37
C SER A 123 32.29 50.41 21.12
N SER A 124 31.93 51.50 20.44
CA SER A 124 31.66 52.81 21.06
C SER A 124 30.18 52.89 21.39
N ILE A 125 29.80 52.30 22.52
CA ILE A 125 28.42 52.25 23.00
C ILE A 125 28.02 53.64 23.53
N LYS A 126 26.97 54.22 22.95
CA LYS A 126 26.10 55.19 23.64
C LYS A 126 24.67 54.62 23.63
N THR A 127 24.23 54.12 24.78
CA THR A 127 22.87 53.64 25.00
C THR A 127 21.90 54.79 25.24
N ASN A 128 20.80 54.83 24.49
CA ASN A 128 19.59 55.55 24.91
C ASN A 128 18.40 54.59 24.80
N ILE A 129 18.15 53.82 25.86
CA ILE A 129 17.06 52.85 25.90
C ILE A 129 15.82 53.59 26.41
N LYS A 130 14.91 53.94 25.51
CA LYS A 130 13.58 54.41 25.91
C LYS A 130 12.66 53.20 26.03
N SER A 131 12.47 52.71 27.25
CA SER A 131 11.50 51.67 27.55
C SER A 131 10.08 52.18 27.27
N ALA A 132 9.36 51.51 26.38
CA ALA A 132 7.92 51.67 26.23
C ALA A 132 7.24 50.35 26.60
N SER A 133 6.61 50.40 27.78
CA SER A 133 5.59 49.49 28.27
C SER A 133 4.40 49.42 27.30
N GLY A 134 3.83 48.22 27.12
CA GLY A 134 2.58 47.96 26.38
C GLY A 134 2.86 47.13 25.12
N SER A 135 2.20 46.01 24.85
CA SER A 135 0.83 45.65 25.15
C SER A 135 0.67 44.13 24.98
N MET A 136 0.13 43.50 26.01
CA MET A 136 -0.85 42.39 25.99
C MET A 136 -0.95 41.56 24.69
N HIS A 137 -0.59 40.27 24.77
CA HIS A 137 -0.97 39.25 23.78
C HIS A 137 -2.46 38.87 23.94
N PRO A 138 -3.31 39.03 22.91
CA PRO A 138 -4.65 38.46 22.92
C PRO A 138 -4.70 37.28 21.97
N TYR A 139 -4.89 36.07 22.47
CA TYR A 139 -5.86 35.08 21.96
C TYR A 139 -5.89 33.94 22.98
N ASN A 140 -6.80 34.10 23.95
CA ASN A 140 -7.17 33.13 24.94
C ASN A 140 -8.63 32.77 24.65
N ARG A 141 -8.89 31.46 24.49
CA ARG A 141 -10.18 30.76 24.33
C ARG A 141 -11.02 31.02 23.07
#